data_AF-A0A832U608-F1
#
_entry.id   AF-A0A832U608-F1
#
_cell.length_a   1.000
_cell.length_b   1.000
_cell.length_c   1.000
_cell.angle_alpha   90.00
_cell.angle_beta   90.00
_cell.angle_gamma   90.00
#
_symmetry.space_group_name_H-M   'P 1'
#
loop_
_entity.id
_entity.type
_entity.pdbx_description
1 polymer ?
#
loop_
_entity_poly.entity_id
_entity_poly.type
_entity_poly.pdbx_seq_one_letter_code
_entity_poly.pdbx_strand_id
1 'polypeptide(L)'
;MTETVSIRKAIDYEKSLSVAIDKVLADLGGIERFVKKRDRVALKPNLLVFSSPSKAIVAHSRFTFEVFKRLIEAGGEPFVIDSPGSGIPFTKNSLKSLYRLTGY
;
A
#
# COMPACT_ATOMS: atom_id res chain seq x y z
N MET A 1 -17.31 4.06 -22.69
CA MET A 1 -17.23 3.47 -21.34
C MET A 1 -16.84 4.58 -20.39
N THR A 2 -17.58 4.80 -19.30
CA THR A 2 -17.23 5.77 -18.27
C THR A 2 -16.58 5.02 -17.11
N GLU A 3 -15.33 5.33 -16.83
CA GLU A 3 -14.60 4.78 -15.70
C GLU A 3 -15.02 5.49 -14.40
N THR A 4 -15.19 4.73 -13.32
CA THR A 4 -15.50 5.30 -12.00
C THR A 4 -14.20 5.60 -11.26
N VAL A 5 -14.06 6.83 -10.76
CA VAL A 5 -12.93 7.27 -9.93
C VAL A 5 -13.46 7.74 -8.59
N SER A 6 -12.91 7.22 -7.48
CA SER A 6 -13.19 7.71 -6.12
C SER A 6 -11.97 8.42 -5.54
N ILE A 7 -12.21 9.57 -4.92
CA ILE A 7 -11.20 10.37 -4.22
C ILE A 7 -11.76 10.73 -2.83
N ARG A 8 -11.04 10.37 -1.77
CA ARG A 8 -11.38 10.74 -0.39
C ARG A 8 -10.19 11.37 0.30
N LYS A 9 -10.46 12.39 1.12
CA LYS A 9 -9.44 13.09 1.89
C LYS A 9 -9.11 12.32 3.18
N ALA A 10 -7.84 12.06 3.41
CA ALA A 10 -7.26 11.81 4.72
C ALA A 10 -6.41 13.03 5.10
N ILE A 11 -6.58 13.54 6.32
CA ILE A 11 -5.84 14.70 6.83
C ILE A 11 -4.50 14.29 7.48
N ASP A 12 -4.37 13.02 7.85
CA ASP A 12 -3.21 12.44 8.52
C ASP A 12 -3.15 10.92 8.26
N TYR A 13 -2.00 10.31 8.58
CA TYR A 13 -1.80 8.87 8.48
C TYR A 13 -2.31 8.08 9.70
N GLU A 14 -2.78 8.73 10.76
CA GLU A 14 -3.08 8.08 12.04
C GLU A 14 -4.58 7.91 12.32
N LYS A 15 -5.33 9.01 12.29
CA LYS A 15 -6.74 9.05 12.70
C LYS A 15 -7.69 8.97 11.52
N SER A 16 -7.36 9.67 10.44
CA SER A 16 -8.27 9.86 9.30
C SER A 16 -8.07 8.86 8.16
N LEU A 17 -6.88 8.26 8.07
CA LEU A 17 -6.52 7.39 6.96
C LEU A 17 -7.42 6.16 6.84
N SER A 18 -7.66 5.47 7.96
CA SER A 18 -8.46 4.24 8.00
C SER A 18 -9.86 4.48 7.41
N VAL A 19 -10.55 5.52 7.89
CA VAL A 19 -11.89 5.91 7.42
C VAL A 19 -11.88 6.32 5.94
N ALA A 20 -10.83 7.00 5.49
CA ALA A 20 -10.72 7.39 4.08
C ALA A 20 -10.57 6.17 3.16
N ILE A 21 -9.77 5.18 3.57
CA ILE A 21 -9.60 3.91 2.83
C ILE A 21 -10.93 3.16 2.77
N ASP A 22 -11.66 3.04 3.88
CA ASP A 22 -12.97 2.36 3.90
C ASP A 22 -13.96 3.00 2.94
N LYS A 23 -14.01 4.35 2.93
CA LYS A 23 -14.89 5.08 2.02
C LYS A 23 -14.50 4.90 0.55
N VAL A 24 -13.21 4.96 0.20
CA VAL A 24 -12.77 4.73 -1.19
C VAL A 24 -13.12 3.32 -1.65
N LEU A 25 -12.86 2.31 -0.81
CA LEU A 25 -13.20 0.92 -1.16
C LEU A 25 -14.70 0.73 -1.30
N ALA A 26 -15.50 1.30 -0.40
CA ALA A 26 -16.96 1.25 -0.47
C ALA A 26 -17.52 1.92 -1.74
N ASP A 27 -16.99 3.09 -2.11
CA ASP A 27 -17.37 3.79 -3.35
C ASP A 27 -17.11 2.94 -4.61
N LEU A 28 -16.13 2.04 -4.54
CA LEU A 28 -15.74 1.13 -5.63
C LEU A 28 -16.41 -0.26 -5.53
N GLY A 29 -17.35 -0.45 -4.60
CA GLY A 29 -18.12 -1.69 -4.43
C GLY A 29 -17.58 -2.66 -3.39
N GLY A 30 -16.72 -2.21 -2.48
CA GLY A 30 -16.13 -3.01 -1.40
C GLY A 30 -14.84 -3.73 -1.82
N ILE A 31 -14.02 -4.10 -0.85
CA ILE A 31 -12.76 -4.79 -1.11
C ILE A 31 -12.98 -6.22 -1.62
N GLU A 32 -14.09 -6.84 -1.20
CA GLU A 32 -14.54 -8.18 -1.57
C GLU A 32 -14.91 -8.28 -3.06
N ARG A 33 -15.12 -7.14 -3.73
CA ARG A 33 -15.23 -7.08 -5.18
C ARG A 33 -13.92 -7.48 -5.86
N PHE A 34 -12.79 -7.14 -5.26
CA PHE A 34 -11.44 -7.32 -5.82
C PHE A 34 -10.70 -8.52 -5.24
N VAL A 35 -11.02 -8.92 -4.01
CA VAL A 35 -10.26 -9.92 -3.25
C VAL A 35 -11.20 -11.03 -2.79
N LYS A 36 -10.81 -12.27 -3.04
CA LYS A 36 -11.51 -13.48 -2.60
C LYS A 36 -10.70 -14.20 -1.54
N LYS A 37 -11.38 -15.07 -0.79
CA LYS A 37 -10.77 -15.90 0.24
C LYS A 37 -9.63 -16.74 -0.36
N ARG A 38 -8.46 -16.70 0.27
CA ARG A 38 -7.18 -17.33 -0.13
C ARG A 38 -6.50 -16.73 -1.36
N ASP A 39 -6.96 -15.58 -1.86
CA ASP A 39 -6.21 -14.88 -2.91
C ASP A 39 -4.84 -14.44 -2.37
N ARG A 40 -3.77 -14.79 -3.08
CA ARG A 40 -2.43 -14.29 -2.77
C ARG A 40 -2.28 -12.90 -3.39
N VAL A 41 -2.31 -11.87 -2.55
CA VAL A 41 -2.37 -10.47 -3.03
C VAL A 41 -1.01 -9.80 -2.93
N ALA A 42 -0.41 -9.46 -4.07
CA ALA A 42 0.85 -8.73 -4.10
C ALA A 42 0.61 -7.22 -3.91
N LEU A 43 1.15 -6.63 -2.85
CA LEU A 43 1.13 -5.19 -2.60
C LEU A 43 2.47 -4.56 -3.00
N LYS A 44 2.42 -3.59 -3.91
CA LYS A 44 3.59 -2.83 -4.40
C LYS A 44 3.58 -1.38 -3.88
N PRO A 45 4.15 -1.09 -2.69
CA PRO A 45 4.10 0.24 -2.07
C PRO A 45 4.87 1.35 -2.82
N ASN A 46 5.59 1.06 -3.91
CA ASN A 46 6.26 2.08 -4.72
C ASN A 46 7.29 2.89 -3.91
N LEU A 47 8.27 2.19 -3.32
CA LEU A 47 9.28 2.83 -2.48
C LEU A 47 10.36 3.58 -3.26
N LEU A 48 10.61 3.21 -4.53
CA LEU A 48 11.47 3.89 -5.51
C LEU A 48 12.94 4.14 -5.11
N VAL A 49 13.21 4.84 -4.01
CA VAL A 49 14.52 5.33 -3.61
C VAL A 49 14.72 5.21 -2.10
N PHE A 50 15.98 5.24 -1.66
CA PHE A 50 16.34 5.29 -0.24
C PHE A 50 15.99 6.66 0.36
N SER A 51 14.75 6.85 0.77
CA SER A 51 14.28 8.11 1.37
C SER A 51 13.46 7.86 2.63
N SER A 52 13.67 8.72 3.63
CA SER A 52 12.84 8.77 4.83
C SER A 52 11.37 9.06 4.45
N PRO A 53 10.40 8.42 5.13
CA PRO A 53 8.97 8.73 4.99
C PRO A 53 8.63 10.20 5.20
N SER A 54 9.38 10.89 6.06
CA SER A 54 9.19 12.32 6.37
C SER A 54 9.29 13.24 5.14
N LYS A 55 9.98 12.81 4.08
CA LYS A 55 10.11 13.56 2.83
C LYS A 55 8.95 13.36 1.85
N ALA A 56 8.02 12.45 2.16
CA ALA A 56 6.87 12.10 1.30
C ALA A 56 7.23 11.71 -0.15
N ILE A 57 8.44 11.17 -0.37
CA ILE A 57 8.89 10.65 -1.68
C ILE A 57 8.42 9.20 -1.89
N VAL A 58 8.30 8.45 -0.80
CA VAL A 58 7.97 7.01 -0.77
C VAL A 58 6.60 6.83 -0.15
N ALA A 59 5.88 5.75 -0.50
CA ALA A 59 4.62 5.49 0.19
C ALA A 59 4.84 5.29 1.68
N HIS A 60 3.97 5.90 2.47
CA HIS A 60 4.05 5.82 3.92
C HIS A 60 3.60 4.42 4.40
N SER A 61 4.38 3.78 5.25
CA SER A 61 4.10 2.40 5.70
C SER A 61 2.74 2.22 6.36
N ARG A 62 2.25 3.23 7.09
CA ARG A 62 0.87 3.26 7.61
C ARG A 62 -0.21 3.06 6.54
N PHE A 63 -0.05 3.64 5.36
CA PHE A 63 -0.99 3.43 4.25
C PHE A 63 -0.99 1.96 3.82
N THR A 64 0.19 1.38 3.58
CA THR A 64 0.28 -0.03 3.19
C THR A 64 -0.26 -0.95 4.28
N PHE A 65 0.03 -0.67 5.55
CA PHE A 65 -0.49 -1.44 6.69
C PHE A 65 -2.03 -1.44 6.74
N GLU A 66 -2.67 -0.28 6.61
CA GLU A 66 -4.13 -0.18 6.65
C GLU A 66 -4.79 -0.96 5.48
N VAL A 67 -4.18 -0.94 4.30
CA VAL A 67 -4.62 -1.76 3.15
C VAL A 67 -4.40 -3.25 3.42
N PHE A 68 -3.24 -3.61 3.99
CA PHE A 68 -2.90 -5.00 4.35
C PHE A 68 -3.93 -5.61 5.30
N LYS A 69 -4.35 -4.85 6.32
CA LYS A 69 -5.36 -5.26 7.29
C LYS A 69 -6.68 -5.63 6.61
N ARG A 70 -7.17 -4.79 5.72
CA ARG A 70 -8.44 -5.00 5.00
C ARG A 70 -8.37 -6.19 4.04
N LEU A 71 -7.21 -6.42 3.41
CA LEU A 71 -7.00 -7.60 2.58
C LEU A 71 -7.08 -8.90 3.40
N ILE A 72 -6.51 -8.92 4.61
CA ILE A 72 -6.64 -10.05 5.53
C ILE A 72 -8.10 -10.22 5.98
N GLU A 73 -8.78 -9.13 6.33
CA GLU A 73 -10.19 -9.15 6.74
C GLU A 73 -11.11 -9.68 5.63
N ALA A 74 -10.81 -9.39 4.36
CA ALA A 74 -11.48 -9.96 3.19
C ALA A 74 -11.14 -11.45 2.93
N GLY A 75 -10.24 -12.03 3.73
CA GLY A 75 -9.78 -13.42 3.64
C GLY A 75 -8.63 -13.63 2.64
N GLY A 76 -8.01 -12.58 2.14
CA GLY A 76 -6.82 -12.64 1.30
C GLY A 76 -5.54 -12.92 2.09
N GLU A 77 -4.49 -13.27 1.35
CA GLU A 77 -3.14 -13.55 1.83
C GLU A 77 -2.15 -12.53 1.23
N PRO A 78 -2.17 -11.27 1.71
CA PRO A 78 -1.32 -10.23 1.17
C PRO A 78 0.16 -10.46 1.46
N PHE A 79 1.02 -10.01 0.55
CA PHE A 79 2.47 -9.96 0.72
C PHE A 79 3.06 -8.73 0.03
N VAL A 80 4.16 -8.20 0.56
CA VAL A 80 4.82 -7.03 -0.03
C VAL A 80 5.80 -7.48 -1.12
N ILE A 81 5.70 -6.84 -2.27
CA ILE A 81 6.70 -6.90 -3.33
C ILE A 81 7.19 -5.50 -3.65
N ASP A 82 8.45 -5.36 -4.07
CA ASP A 82 8.93 -4.09 -4.57
C ASP A 82 9.91 -4.26 -5.71
N SER A 83 10.01 -3.21 -6.52
CA SER A 83 11.01 -3.03 -7.56
C SER A 83 11.65 -1.66 -7.31
N PRO A 84 12.89 -1.64 -6.78
CA PRO A 84 13.63 -0.40 -6.55
C PRO A 84 13.77 0.42 -7.84
N GLY A 85 13.90 1.73 -7.69
CA GLY A 85 14.12 2.65 -8.80
C GLY A 85 15.47 2.41 -9.49
N SER A 86 15.61 3.03 -10.66
CA SER A 86 16.84 2.95 -11.46
C SER A 86 18.07 3.32 -10.63
N GLY A 87 19.15 2.54 -10.78
CA GLY A 87 20.39 2.71 -10.02
C GLY A 87 20.44 1.96 -8.68
N ILE A 88 19.36 1.32 -8.24
CA ILE A 88 19.36 0.44 -7.06
C ILE A 88 19.37 -1.02 -7.50
N PRO A 89 20.41 -1.81 -7.19
CA PRO A 89 20.46 -3.22 -7.56
C PRO A 89 19.30 -4.01 -6.93
N PHE A 90 18.62 -4.85 -7.73
CA PHE A 90 17.58 -5.75 -7.23
C PHE A 90 18.20 -6.96 -6.52
N THR A 91 18.66 -6.75 -5.29
CA THR A 91 19.24 -7.78 -4.43
C THR A 91 18.55 -7.82 -3.07
N LYS A 92 18.64 -8.95 -2.37
CA LYS A 92 18.08 -9.10 -1.03
C LYS A 92 18.61 -8.04 -0.05
N ASN A 93 19.89 -7.67 -0.16
CA ASN A 93 20.50 -6.67 0.72
C ASN A 93 20.04 -5.24 0.40
N SER A 94 19.90 -4.92 -0.89
CA SER A 94 19.34 -3.64 -1.32
C SER A 94 17.89 -3.49 -0.87
N LEU A 95 17.05 -4.52 -1.05
CA LEU A 95 15.65 -4.51 -0.61
C LEU A 95 15.52 -4.39 0.90
N LYS A 96 16.32 -5.13 1.68
CA LYS A 96 16.38 -4.98 3.14
C LYS A 96 16.73 -3.55 3.55
N SER A 97 17.69 -2.94 2.87
CA SER A 97 18.09 -1.55 3.15
C SER A 97 17.01 -0.57 2.72
N LEU A 98 16.31 -0.83 1.61
CA LEU A 98 15.20 -0.03 1.12
C LEU A 98 14.09 -0.01 2.16
N TYR A 99 13.58 -1.17 2.57
CA TYR A 99 12.53 -1.28 3.58
C TYR A 99 12.89 -0.56 4.89
N ARG A 100 14.08 -0.81 5.42
CA ARG A 100 14.54 -0.16 6.66
C ARG A 100 14.56 1.37 6.53
N LEU A 101 15.08 1.90 5.42
CA LEU A 101 15.23 3.35 5.23
C LEU A 101 13.91 4.05 4.88
N THR A 102 12.94 3.31 4.34
CA THR A 102 11.59 3.81 4.02
C THR A 102 10.55 3.47 5.09
N GLY A 103 10.95 2.92 6.24
CA GLY A 103 10.08 2.69 7.38
C GLY A 103 9.14 1.48 7.27
N TYR A 104 9.56 0.45 6.54
CA TYR A 104 8.91 -0.87 6.40
C TYR A 104 9.65 -1.96 7.17
#